data_AF-A6RH50-F1
#
_entry.id   AF-A6RH50-F1
#
_cell.length_a   1.000
_cell.length_b   1.000
_cell.length_c   1.000
_cell.angle_alpha   90.00
_cell.angle_beta   90.00
_cell.angle_gamma   90.00
#
_symmetry.space_group_name_H-M   'P 1'
#
loop_
_entity.id
_entity.type
_entity.pdbx_description
1 polymer ?
#
loop_
_entity_poly.entity_id
_entity_poly.type
_entity_poly.pdbx_seq_one_letter_code
_entity_poly.pdbx_strand_id
1 'polypeptide(L)'
;MTRRVAVRAPTAASLPDSFRIPSTTFSLVKALGKLSRSSLLDLVIQWLDDKDVKAFPPYLGPRSVVNFVAEEEGLTAYPLAASVEELRAIYEDLRDRKGGKREVIDRILEGDWRHGISLRQLAMVDMRYIEDHPVGLRWTALQLVPLKGDSAQFQSGGDASTPFPRFHASTFLRSIQHEISPLVKAHYYIYRSKTLPLTFVRIFVIDSPYQQPH
;
A
#
# COMPACT_ATOMS: atom_id res chain seq x y z
N MET A 1 38.69 12.17 -2.49
CA MET A 1 37.64 11.88 -3.49
C MET A 1 36.43 12.75 -3.16
N THR A 2 36.08 13.70 -4.03
CA THR A 2 34.94 14.61 -3.83
C THR A 2 33.63 13.87 -4.05
N ARG A 3 32.80 13.78 -3.00
CA ARG A 3 31.45 13.21 -3.03
C ARG A 3 30.63 13.98 -4.06
N ARG A 4 30.31 13.37 -5.20
CA ARG A 4 29.38 13.96 -6.18
C ARG A 4 28.04 14.16 -5.48
N VAL A 5 27.70 15.41 -5.22
CA VAL A 5 26.36 15.79 -4.75
C VAL A 5 25.43 15.55 -5.94
N ALA A 6 24.59 14.51 -5.84
CA ALA A 6 23.59 14.23 -6.85
C ALA A 6 22.58 15.39 -6.87
N VAL A 7 22.58 16.18 -7.94
CA VAL A 7 21.57 17.21 -8.18
C VAL A 7 20.24 16.49 -8.36
N ARG A 8 19.30 16.72 -7.43
CA ARG A 8 17.97 16.14 -7.46
C ARG A 8 17.05 17.05 -8.26
N ALA A 9 16.55 16.57 -9.39
CA ALA A 9 15.53 17.28 -10.17
C ALA A 9 14.13 16.85 -9.71
N PRO A 10 13.17 17.78 -9.59
CA PRO A 10 11.76 17.43 -9.46
C PRO A 10 11.32 16.57 -10.65
N THR A 11 10.62 15.48 -10.38
CA THR A 11 10.04 14.63 -11.43
C THR A 11 8.51 14.63 -11.30
N ALA A 12 7.80 14.74 -12.42
CA ALA A 12 6.34 14.58 -12.45
C ALA A 12 5.90 13.11 -12.28
N ALA A 13 6.84 12.17 -12.16
CA ALA A 13 6.52 10.77 -11.97
C ALA A 13 5.83 10.52 -10.62
N SER A 14 4.79 9.66 -10.65
CA SER A 14 4.16 9.11 -9.46
C SER A 14 5.16 8.32 -8.62
N LEU A 15 4.87 8.18 -7.33
CA LEU A 15 5.68 7.37 -6.43
C LEU A 15 5.45 5.88 -6.75
N PRO A 16 6.52 5.08 -6.87
CA PRO A 16 6.39 3.66 -7.18
C PRO A 16 5.88 2.87 -5.97
N ASP A 17 5.25 1.73 -6.25
CA ASP A 17 4.78 0.78 -5.23
C ASP A 17 5.87 0.33 -4.25
N SER A 18 7.11 0.21 -4.73
CA SER A 18 8.29 -0.21 -3.98
C SER A 18 8.87 0.87 -3.07
N PHE A 19 8.38 2.10 -3.14
CA PHE A 19 8.84 3.19 -2.27
C PHE A 19 8.55 2.85 -0.80
N ARG A 20 9.57 2.92 0.07
CA ARG A 20 9.45 2.51 1.48
C ARG A 20 9.35 3.70 2.41
N ILE A 21 8.40 3.63 3.33
CA ILE A 21 8.32 4.49 4.50
C ILE A 21 9.15 3.84 5.60
N PRO A 22 10.10 4.56 6.24
CA PRO A 22 10.92 4.01 7.32
C PRO A 22 10.07 3.38 8.42
N SER A 23 10.47 2.20 8.90
CA SER A 23 9.78 1.46 9.97
C SER A 23 9.63 2.27 11.27
N THR A 24 10.56 3.20 11.51
CA THR A 24 10.57 4.15 12.63
C THR A 24 9.49 5.23 12.52
N THR A 25 8.78 5.32 11.39
CA THR A 25 7.71 6.30 11.20
C THR A 25 6.51 5.96 12.07
N PHE A 26 6.26 6.78 13.10
CA PHE A 26 5.22 6.54 14.11
C PHE A 26 3.80 6.34 13.52
N SER A 27 3.49 6.97 12.38
CA SER A 27 2.19 6.80 11.72
C SER A 27 1.95 5.39 11.20
N LEU A 28 3.00 4.59 10.94
CA LEU A 28 2.87 3.18 10.55
C LEU A 28 2.32 2.32 11.68
N VAL A 29 2.79 2.54 12.92
CA VAL A 29 2.28 1.85 14.12
C VAL A 29 0.78 2.14 14.27
N LYS A 30 0.38 3.40 14.08
CA LYS A 30 -1.04 3.79 14.10
C LYS A 30 -1.83 3.14 12.96
N ALA A 31 -1.31 3.12 11.73
CA ALA A 31 -2.00 2.54 10.57
C ALA A 31 -2.23 1.04 10.74
N LEU A 32 -1.20 0.27 11.08
CA LEU A 32 -1.30 -1.17 11.37
C LEU A 32 -2.18 -1.43 12.60
N GLY A 33 -2.09 -0.56 13.61
CA GLY A 33 -2.88 -0.62 14.83
C GLY A 33 -4.38 -0.45 14.64
N LYS A 34 -4.85 0.08 13.49
CA LYS A 34 -6.28 0.15 13.17
C LYS A 34 -6.89 -1.21 12.83
N LEU A 35 -6.08 -2.18 12.40
CA LEU A 35 -6.55 -3.51 12.07
C LEU A 35 -6.75 -4.35 13.35
N SER A 36 -7.61 -5.37 13.25
CA SER A 36 -7.67 -6.44 14.24
C SER A 36 -6.39 -7.29 14.17
N ARG A 37 -6.11 -8.08 15.21
CA ARG A 37 -4.95 -9.01 15.20
C ARG A 37 -5.06 -10.02 14.05
N SER A 38 -6.24 -10.60 13.84
CA SER A 38 -6.47 -11.58 12.78
C SER A 38 -6.29 -10.95 11.40
N SER A 39 -6.89 -9.79 11.15
CA SER A 39 -6.75 -9.09 9.87
C SER A 39 -5.31 -8.69 9.57
N LEU A 40 -4.53 -8.33 10.60
CA LEU A 40 -3.11 -8.03 10.44
C LEU A 40 -2.31 -9.29 10.05
N LEU A 41 -2.57 -10.43 10.69
CA LEU A 41 -1.91 -11.69 10.37
C LEU A 41 -2.29 -12.19 8.97
N ASP A 42 -3.58 -12.14 8.61
CA ASP A 42 -4.05 -12.47 7.26
C ASP A 42 -3.34 -11.62 6.20
N LEU A 43 -3.19 -10.31 6.48
CA LEU A 43 -2.55 -9.37 5.57
C LEU A 43 -1.06 -9.67 5.41
N VAL A 44 -0.36 -10.01 6.49
CA VAL A 44 1.05 -10.39 6.41
C VAL A 44 1.23 -11.71 5.66
N ILE A 45 0.36 -12.70 5.89
CA ILE A 45 0.40 -13.95 5.13
C ILE A 45 0.18 -13.67 3.63
N GLN A 46 -0.76 -12.77 3.29
CA GLN A 46 -0.94 -12.31 1.92
C GLN A 46 0.31 -11.62 1.35
N TRP A 47 1.05 -10.84 2.15
CA TRP A 47 2.31 -10.24 1.71
C TRP A 47 3.39 -11.26 1.37
N LEU A 48 3.33 -12.43 1.99
CA LEU A 48 4.24 -13.55 1.74
C LEU A 48 3.80 -14.41 0.55
N ASP A 49 2.68 -14.14 -0.12
CA ASP A 49 2.32 -14.82 -1.36
C ASP A 49 3.37 -14.56 -2.47
N ASP A 50 3.59 -15.53 -3.35
CA ASP A 50 4.60 -15.43 -4.44
C ASP A 50 4.45 -14.19 -5.34
N LYS A 51 3.21 -13.72 -5.50
CA LYS A 51 2.87 -12.52 -6.28
C LYS A 51 3.36 -11.23 -5.61
N ASP A 52 3.42 -11.20 -4.28
CA ASP A 52 3.58 -10.01 -3.47
C ASP A 52 4.97 -9.94 -2.83
N VAL A 53 5.53 -11.09 -2.44
CA VAL A 53 6.86 -11.19 -1.83
C VAL A 53 7.97 -10.60 -2.71
N LYS A 54 7.84 -10.70 -4.03
CA LYS A 54 8.79 -10.12 -4.99
C LYS A 54 8.74 -8.58 -5.00
N ALA A 55 7.57 -8.00 -4.74
CA ALA A 55 7.40 -6.55 -4.77
C ALA A 55 7.89 -5.86 -3.49
N PHE A 56 7.79 -6.54 -2.35
CA PHE A 56 8.21 -6.03 -1.05
C PHE A 56 8.84 -7.13 -0.18
N PRO A 57 10.07 -7.58 -0.53
CA PRO A 57 10.69 -8.71 0.14
C PRO A 57 10.94 -8.43 1.62
N PRO A 58 10.63 -9.40 2.51
CA PRO A 58 10.98 -9.32 3.92
C PRO A 58 12.50 -9.41 4.11
N TYR A 59 12.97 -9.03 5.30
CA TYR A 59 14.35 -9.16 5.71
C TYR A 59 14.60 -10.59 6.21
N LEU A 60 15.34 -11.37 5.42
CA LEU A 60 15.64 -12.78 5.69
C LEU A 60 17.11 -12.98 6.04
N GLY A 61 17.42 -14.10 6.70
CA GLY A 61 18.73 -14.48 7.19
C GLY A 61 19.84 -14.63 6.13
N PRO A 62 21.10 -14.91 6.54
CA PRO A 62 22.28 -14.93 5.68
C PRO A 62 22.22 -15.97 4.57
N ARG A 63 21.38 -16.98 4.73
CA ARG A 63 21.16 -18.03 3.72
C ARG A 63 20.24 -17.58 2.57
N SER A 64 19.67 -16.38 2.66
CA SER A 64 18.66 -15.86 1.74
C SER A 64 19.11 -14.64 0.92
N VAL A 65 20.14 -13.91 1.34
CA VAL A 65 20.58 -12.66 0.70
C VAL A 65 22.11 -12.48 0.65
N VAL A 66 22.61 -12.01 -0.49
CA VAL A 66 24.02 -11.70 -0.79
C VAL A 66 24.55 -10.48 0.01
N ASN A 67 23.68 -9.74 0.71
CA ASN A 67 23.99 -8.51 1.45
C ASN A 67 23.85 -8.66 2.96
N PHE A 68 24.14 -9.84 3.50
CA PHE A 68 24.07 -10.06 4.94
C PHE A 68 25.25 -9.39 5.65
N VAL A 69 24.98 -8.47 6.57
CA VAL A 69 26.00 -7.87 7.45
C VAL A 69 25.94 -8.60 8.79
N ALA A 70 26.92 -9.48 9.03
CA ALA A 70 26.97 -10.36 10.21
C ALA A 70 26.96 -9.60 11.56
N GLU A 71 27.28 -8.30 11.57
CA GLU A 71 27.32 -7.47 12.78
C GLU A 71 25.93 -7.16 13.38
N GLU A 72 24.83 -7.33 12.63
CA GLU A 72 23.46 -7.07 13.15
C GLU A 72 22.80 -8.28 13.83
N GLU A 73 23.33 -9.50 13.66
CA GLU A 73 22.66 -10.74 14.09
C GLU A 73 22.51 -10.85 15.63
N GLY A 74 23.37 -10.17 16.40
CA GLY A 74 23.37 -10.17 17.86
C GLY A 74 22.49 -9.11 18.54
N LEU A 75 21.86 -8.21 17.79
CA LEU A 75 21.12 -7.05 18.33
C LEU A 75 19.63 -7.04 17.98
N THR A 76 19.13 -8.02 17.23
CA THR A 76 17.75 -8.01 16.73
C THR A 76 16.78 -8.66 17.73
N ALA A 77 15.73 -7.93 18.12
CA ALA A 77 14.70 -8.40 19.05
C ALA A 77 13.91 -9.62 18.52
N TYR A 78 13.91 -9.83 17.21
CA TYR A 78 13.22 -10.94 16.54
C TYR A 78 14.19 -11.78 15.72
N PRO A 79 14.16 -13.12 15.86
CA PRO A 79 14.99 -14.01 15.07
C PRO A 79 14.60 -13.96 13.59
N LEU A 80 15.62 -14.02 12.74
CA LEU A 80 15.48 -13.99 11.29
C LEU A 80 15.03 -15.34 10.76
N ALA A 81 14.02 -15.33 9.89
CA ALA A 81 13.68 -16.51 9.09
C ALA A 81 14.73 -16.72 7.98
N ALA A 82 15.10 -17.97 7.72
CA ALA A 82 16.01 -18.35 6.64
C ALA A 82 15.33 -18.39 5.27
N SER A 83 13.99 -18.50 5.21
CA SER A 83 13.21 -18.44 3.98
C SER A 83 11.84 -17.79 4.16
N VAL A 84 11.15 -17.52 3.04
CA VAL A 84 9.78 -17.01 3.03
C VAL A 84 8.81 -18.02 3.63
N GLU A 85 9.04 -19.32 3.40
CA GLU A 85 8.23 -20.42 3.92
C GLU A 85 8.37 -20.53 5.43
N GLU A 86 9.59 -20.41 5.95
CA GLU A 86 9.83 -20.36 7.40
C GLU A 86 9.14 -19.12 8.00
N LEU A 87 9.26 -17.97 7.35
CA LEU A 87 8.60 -16.76 7.83
C LEU A 87 7.07 -16.91 7.84
N ARG A 88 6.51 -17.55 6.81
CA ARG A 88 5.08 -17.88 6.74
C ARG A 88 4.68 -18.79 7.89
N ALA A 89 5.47 -19.84 8.18
CA ALA A 89 5.22 -20.73 9.30
C ALA A 89 5.23 -20.00 10.66
N ILE A 90 6.11 -19.01 10.84
CA ILE A 90 6.13 -18.19 12.06
C ILE A 90 4.85 -17.35 12.21
N TYR A 91 4.35 -16.75 11.13
CA TYR A 91 3.11 -15.98 11.16
C TYR A 91 1.86 -16.87 11.31
N GLU A 92 1.90 -18.10 10.80
CA GLU A 92 0.89 -19.13 11.00
C GLU A 92 0.85 -19.60 12.48
N ASP A 93 2.00 -19.87 13.10
CA ASP A 93 2.09 -20.16 14.54
C ASP A 93 1.58 -18.99 15.38
N LEU A 94 1.97 -17.76 15.02
CA LEU A 94 1.43 -16.54 15.62
C LEU A 94 -0.09 -16.49 15.51
N ARG A 95 -0.69 -16.94 14.40
CA ARG A 95 -2.14 -16.96 14.24
C ARG A 95 -2.81 -17.92 15.20
N ASP A 96 -2.25 -19.11 15.36
CA ASP A 96 -2.83 -20.18 16.16
C ASP A 96 -2.64 -19.98 17.66
N ARG A 97 -1.56 -19.32 18.08
CA ARG A 97 -1.32 -19.00 19.49
C ARG A 97 -2.02 -17.72 19.94
N LYS A 98 -2.35 -17.67 21.24
CA LYS A 98 -2.79 -16.43 21.89
C LYS A 98 -1.61 -15.44 21.97
N GLY A 99 -1.89 -14.17 21.71
CA GLY A 99 -0.88 -13.11 21.74
C GLY A 99 -1.48 -11.73 21.53
N GLY A 100 -0.68 -10.70 21.76
CA GLY A 100 -1.11 -9.31 21.61
C GLY A 100 -1.06 -8.86 20.16
N LYS A 101 -1.87 -7.85 19.80
CA LYS A 101 -1.73 -7.15 18.51
C LYS A 101 -0.38 -6.41 18.41
N ARG A 102 0.08 -5.84 19.53
CA ARG A 102 1.33 -5.06 19.60
C ARG A 102 2.54 -5.91 19.20
N GLU A 103 2.60 -7.14 19.70
CA GLU A 103 3.62 -8.14 19.35
C GLU A 103 3.71 -8.38 17.83
N VAL A 104 2.57 -8.49 17.14
CA VAL A 104 2.55 -8.68 15.68
C VAL A 104 3.08 -7.44 14.96
N ILE A 105 2.69 -6.25 15.42
CA ILE A 105 3.17 -4.98 14.84
C ILE A 105 4.67 -4.81 15.03
N ASP A 106 5.18 -5.10 16.22
CA ASP A 106 6.62 -5.02 16.53
C ASP A 106 7.41 -6.00 15.71
N ARG A 107 6.94 -7.25 15.60
CA ARG A 107 7.57 -8.23 14.72
C ARG A 107 7.63 -7.74 13.27
N ILE A 108 6.55 -7.15 12.74
CA ILE A 108 6.54 -6.59 11.37
C ILE A 108 7.56 -5.45 11.23
N LEU A 109 7.55 -4.48 12.13
CA LEU A 109 8.31 -3.23 11.97
C LEU A 109 9.75 -3.30 12.45
N GLU A 110 10.06 -4.12 13.45
CA GLU A 110 11.41 -4.26 14.02
C GLU A 110 12.09 -5.55 13.54
N GLY A 111 11.31 -6.56 13.16
CA GLY A 111 11.79 -7.83 12.63
C GLY A 111 11.79 -7.85 11.11
N ASP A 112 10.66 -8.24 10.54
CA ASP A 112 10.58 -8.81 9.18
C ASP A 112 10.56 -7.74 8.06
N TRP A 113 10.12 -6.51 8.36
CA TRP A 113 10.21 -5.34 7.46
C TRP A 113 10.92 -4.16 8.14
N ARG A 114 12.02 -4.46 8.87
CA ARG A 114 12.83 -3.48 9.61
C ARG A 114 13.33 -2.28 8.81
N HIS A 115 13.49 -2.40 7.50
CA HIS A 115 13.91 -1.31 6.62
C HIS A 115 12.74 -0.47 6.08
N GLY A 116 11.52 -0.74 6.53
CA GLY A 116 10.34 0.03 6.18
C GLY A 116 9.30 -0.73 5.38
N ILE A 117 8.10 -0.15 5.39
CA ILE A 117 6.90 -0.66 4.73
C ILE A 117 6.73 0.06 3.40
N SER A 118 6.51 -0.70 2.32
CA SER A 118 6.28 -0.13 1.00
C SER A 118 4.94 0.61 0.90
N LEU A 119 4.83 1.56 -0.04
CA LEU A 119 3.56 2.26 -0.29
C LEU A 119 2.45 1.31 -0.76
N ARG A 120 2.79 0.25 -1.48
CA ARG A 120 1.84 -0.82 -1.83
C ARG A 120 1.35 -1.56 -0.58
N GLN A 121 2.24 -1.95 0.32
CA GLN A 121 1.84 -2.58 1.60
C GLN A 121 0.96 -1.64 2.43
N LEU A 122 1.33 -0.35 2.56
CA LEU A 122 0.49 0.62 3.25
C LEU A 122 -0.88 0.77 2.60
N ALA A 123 -0.95 0.79 1.26
CA ALA A 123 -2.23 0.80 0.55
C ALA A 123 -3.06 -0.44 0.84
N MET A 124 -2.44 -1.62 0.94
CA MET A 124 -3.14 -2.85 1.34
C MET A 124 -3.66 -2.79 2.78
N VAL A 125 -2.93 -2.17 3.71
CA VAL A 125 -3.41 -1.90 5.09
C VAL A 125 -4.67 -1.03 5.06
N ASP A 126 -4.63 0.07 4.31
CA ASP A 126 -5.76 1.00 4.20
C ASP A 126 -6.99 0.30 3.57
N MET A 127 -6.79 -0.51 2.51
CA MET A 127 -7.89 -1.24 1.89
C MET A 127 -8.46 -2.32 2.80
N ARG A 128 -7.62 -3.04 3.56
CA ARG A 128 -8.10 -4.01 4.55
C ARG A 128 -8.92 -3.31 5.65
N TYR A 129 -8.50 -2.13 6.08
CA TYR A 129 -9.26 -1.36 7.07
C TYR A 129 -10.66 -0.99 6.56
N ILE A 130 -10.78 -0.56 5.30
CA ILE A 130 -12.07 -0.22 4.67
C ILE A 130 -13.01 -1.43 4.63
N GLU A 131 -12.48 -2.60 4.22
CA GLU A 131 -13.26 -3.84 4.15
C GLU A 131 -13.71 -4.33 5.53
N ASP A 132 -12.84 -4.24 6.53
CA ASP A 132 -13.14 -4.64 7.90
C ASP A 132 -14.14 -3.66 8.59
N HIS A 133 -14.21 -2.41 8.14
CA HIS A 133 -14.99 -1.34 8.77
C HIS A 133 -15.86 -0.59 7.72
N PRO A 134 -16.92 -1.22 7.18
CA PRO A 134 -17.74 -0.62 6.13
C PRO A 134 -18.43 0.69 6.55
N VAL A 135 -18.65 0.90 7.86
CA VAL A 135 -19.20 2.14 8.44
C VAL A 135 -18.14 3.04 9.08
N GLY A 136 -16.87 2.68 8.98
CA GLY A 136 -15.75 3.36 9.65
C GLY A 136 -15.28 4.65 8.97
N LEU A 137 -15.79 4.96 7.78
CA LEU A 137 -15.42 6.14 7.01
C LEU A 137 -16.62 6.99 6.66
N ARG A 138 -16.36 8.29 6.50
CA ARG A 138 -17.32 9.26 5.97
C ARG A 138 -17.14 9.36 4.46
N TRP A 139 -18.24 9.25 3.73
CA TRP A 139 -18.25 9.29 2.28
C TRP A 139 -18.97 10.53 1.75
N THR A 140 -18.47 11.09 0.66
CA THR A 140 -19.14 12.11 -0.13
C THR A 140 -19.46 11.52 -1.49
N ALA A 141 -20.73 11.58 -1.89
CA ALA A 141 -21.17 11.13 -3.20
C ALA A 141 -21.20 12.30 -4.18
N LEU A 142 -20.59 12.12 -5.35
CA LEU A 142 -20.59 13.09 -6.45
C LEU A 142 -21.23 12.45 -7.68
N GLN A 143 -22.06 13.20 -8.39
CA GLN A 143 -22.69 12.75 -9.63
C GLN A 143 -21.88 13.26 -10.83
N LEU A 144 -21.64 12.37 -11.80
CA LEU A 144 -21.10 12.78 -13.10
C LEU A 144 -22.19 13.46 -13.92
N VAL A 145 -21.89 14.67 -14.41
CA VAL A 145 -22.79 15.45 -15.26
C VAL A 145 -22.14 15.61 -16.64
N PRO A 146 -22.84 15.28 -17.73
CA PRO A 146 -22.32 15.51 -19.09
C PRO A 146 -21.98 16.98 -19.32
N LEU A 147 -20.90 17.24 -20.05
CA LEU A 147 -20.58 18.59 -20.50
C LEU A 147 -21.64 19.04 -21.52
N LYS A 148 -22.21 20.23 -21.34
CA LYS A 148 -23.20 20.82 -22.26
C LYS A 148 -22.54 21.01 -23.64
N GLY A 149 -22.82 20.09 -24.56
CA GLY A 149 -22.24 20.05 -25.91
C GLY A 149 -22.45 18.71 -26.62
N ASP A 150 -22.45 17.61 -25.87
CA ASP A 150 -22.72 16.25 -26.39
C ASP A 150 -24.21 15.84 -26.29
N SER A 151 -25.07 16.75 -25.84
CA SER A 151 -26.49 16.49 -25.58
C SER A 151 -27.38 16.43 -26.83
N ALA A 152 -26.82 16.54 -28.05
CA ALA A 152 -27.62 16.52 -29.28
C ALA A 152 -28.13 15.12 -29.69
N GLN A 153 -27.80 14.05 -28.97
CA GLN A 153 -28.31 12.69 -29.24
C GLN A 153 -28.95 11.97 -28.06
N PHE A 154 -29.04 12.58 -26.88
CA PHE A 154 -29.81 11.99 -25.78
C PHE A 154 -31.29 12.33 -25.99
N GLN A 155 -31.93 11.55 -26.87
CA GLN A 155 -33.35 11.64 -27.17
C GLN A 155 -34.16 11.56 -25.88
N SER A 156 -35.04 12.55 -25.71
CA SER A 156 -36.01 12.61 -24.64
C SER A 156 -37.06 11.51 -24.84
N GLY A 157 -37.02 10.49 -24.00
CA GLY A 157 -38.07 9.47 -23.94
C GLY A 157 -37.54 8.08 -23.60
N GLY A 158 -37.59 7.69 -22.33
CA GLY A 158 -37.41 6.30 -21.88
C GLY A 158 -36.13 6.07 -21.06
N ASP A 159 -36.35 5.67 -19.81
CA ASP A 159 -35.40 5.16 -18.81
C ASP A 159 -34.30 6.08 -18.27
N ALA A 160 -34.15 6.05 -16.94
CA ALA A 160 -33.07 6.65 -16.17
C ALA A 160 -31.71 5.93 -16.38
N SER A 161 -31.47 5.42 -17.59
CA SER A 161 -30.26 4.71 -18.00
C SER A 161 -29.39 5.63 -18.85
N THR A 162 -28.98 6.78 -18.30
CA THR A 162 -27.86 7.52 -18.89
C THR A 162 -26.66 6.58 -18.92
N PRO A 163 -26.11 6.22 -20.10
CA PRO A 163 -24.97 5.33 -20.17
C PRO A 163 -23.76 6.11 -19.65
N PHE A 164 -23.46 5.96 -18.37
CA PHE A 164 -22.18 6.40 -17.83
C PHE A 164 -21.08 5.86 -18.75
N PRO A 165 -20.03 6.65 -19.02
CA PRO A 165 -18.95 6.18 -19.86
C PRO A 165 -18.40 4.89 -19.26
N ARG A 166 -18.36 3.82 -20.06
CA ARG A 166 -17.70 2.58 -19.64
C ARG A 166 -16.21 2.87 -19.64
N PHE A 167 -15.60 2.96 -18.47
CA PHE A 167 -14.17 3.18 -18.36
C PHE A 167 -13.47 1.99 -17.72
N HIS A 168 -12.28 1.67 -18.24
CA HIS A 168 -11.40 0.69 -17.65
C HIS A 168 -10.58 1.36 -16.54
N ALA A 169 -10.51 0.76 -15.35
CA ALA A 169 -9.90 1.39 -14.18
C ALA A 169 -8.43 1.81 -14.40
N SER A 170 -7.66 1.02 -15.17
CA SER A 170 -6.27 1.36 -15.47
C SER A 170 -6.12 2.58 -16.37
N THR A 171 -7.00 2.75 -17.37
CA THR A 171 -6.98 3.91 -18.26
C THR A 171 -7.38 5.16 -17.49
N PHE A 172 -8.45 5.06 -16.69
CA PHE A 172 -8.89 6.14 -15.82
C PHE A 172 -7.79 6.58 -14.85
N LEU A 173 -7.09 5.63 -14.22
CA LEU A 173 -5.99 5.95 -13.32
C LEU A 173 -4.85 6.65 -14.06
N ARG A 174 -4.49 6.20 -15.27
CA ARG A 174 -3.43 6.84 -16.06
C ARG A 174 -3.80 8.29 -16.41
N SER A 175 -5.04 8.54 -16.77
CA SER A 175 -5.54 9.91 -17.02
C SER A 175 -5.47 10.76 -15.75
N ILE A 176 -5.93 10.25 -14.60
CA ILE A 176 -5.81 10.96 -13.32
C ILE A 176 -4.34 11.26 -12.98
N GLN A 177 -3.44 10.29 -13.16
CA GLN A 177 -2.03 10.48 -12.90
C GLN A 177 -1.44 11.58 -13.76
N HIS A 178 -1.78 11.61 -15.05
CA HIS A 178 -1.34 12.67 -15.96
C HIS A 178 -1.80 14.05 -15.49
N GLU A 179 -3.08 14.22 -15.18
CA GLU A 179 -3.66 15.51 -14.78
C GLU A 179 -3.17 16.00 -13.40
N ILE A 180 -2.92 15.09 -12.45
CA ILE A 180 -2.52 15.45 -11.09
C ILE A 180 -0.99 15.61 -10.96
N SER A 181 -0.21 14.93 -11.80
CA SER A 181 1.26 14.92 -11.72
C SER A 181 1.96 16.28 -11.68
N PRO A 182 1.46 17.37 -12.31
CA PRO A 182 2.10 18.68 -12.21
C PRO A 182 1.89 19.35 -10.85
N LEU A 183 0.87 18.94 -10.09
CA LEU A 183 0.45 19.58 -8.86
C LEU A 183 1.09 18.92 -7.64
N VAL A 184 1.13 17.59 -7.62
CA VAL A 184 1.57 16.83 -6.46
C VAL A 184 2.31 15.55 -6.81
N LYS A 185 3.18 15.14 -5.91
CA LYS A 185 3.76 13.79 -5.89
C LYS A 185 2.78 12.86 -5.20
N ALA A 186 2.34 11.81 -5.89
CA ALA A 186 1.39 10.86 -5.31
C ALA A 186 1.70 9.41 -5.66
N HIS A 187 1.34 8.51 -4.75
CA HIS A 187 1.19 7.07 -4.97
C HIS A 187 -0.27 6.73 -5.23
N TYR A 188 -0.50 5.81 -6.14
CA TYR A 188 -1.84 5.40 -6.53
C TYR A 188 -1.98 3.90 -6.39
N TYR A 189 -3.12 3.45 -5.89
CA TYR A 189 -3.42 2.02 -5.76
C TYR A 189 -4.88 1.74 -6.12
N ILE A 190 -5.09 0.81 -7.04
CA ILE A 190 -6.43 0.33 -7.41
C ILE A 190 -6.71 -0.94 -6.62
N TYR A 191 -7.90 -1.02 -6.03
CA TYR A 191 -8.36 -2.19 -5.32
C TYR A 191 -9.81 -2.50 -5.68
N ARG A 192 -10.06 -3.74 -6.09
CA ARG A 192 -11.41 -4.23 -6.31
C ARG A 192 -11.94 -4.77 -4.99
N SER A 193 -13.04 -4.19 -4.52
CA SER A 193 -13.71 -4.63 -3.30
C SER A 193 -14.13 -6.10 -3.39
N LYS A 194 -13.97 -6.83 -2.29
CA LYS A 194 -14.38 -8.24 -2.18
C LYS A 194 -15.86 -8.38 -1.82
N THR A 195 -16.41 -7.39 -1.12
CA THR A 195 -17.76 -7.44 -0.54
C THR A 195 -18.77 -6.60 -1.32
N LEU A 196 -18.35 -5.41 -1.75
CA LEU A 196 -19.14 -4.48 -2.54
C LEU A 196 -18.78 -4.54 -4.03
N PRO A 197 -19.72 -4.20 -4.94
CA PRO A 197 -19.43 -4.08 -6.37
C PRO A 197 -18.66 -2.80 -6.72
N LEU A 198 -17.75 -2.34 -5.86
CA LEU A 198 -16.99 -1.09 -6.00
C LEU A 198 -15.51 -1.31 -6.35
N THR A 199 -14.93 -0.33 -7.03
CA THR A 199 -13.48 -0.25 -7.25
C THR A 199 -12.97 0.99 -6.53
N PHE A 200 -12.06 0.79 -5.59
CA PHE A 200 -11.42 1.86 -4.86
C PHE A 200 -10.16 2.31 -5.60
N VAL A 201 -9.99 3.63 -5.69
CA VAL A 201 -8.74 4.27 -6.09
C VAL A 201 -8.22 5.03 -4.90
N ARG A 202 -7.12 4.55 -4.32
CA ARG A 202 -6.41 5.23 -3.23
C ARG A 202 -5.38 6.16 -3.85
N ILE A 203 -5.41 7.42 -3.45
CA ILE A 203 -4.42 8.45 -3.83
C ILE A 203 -3.73 8.90 -2.55
N PHE A 204 -2.43 8.64 -2.44
CA PHE A 204 -1.60 9.07 -1.31
C PHE A 204 -0.66 10.17 -1.76
N VAL A 205 -0.90 11.38 -1.30
CA VAL A 205 -0.16 12.58 -1.69
C VAL A 205 0.94 12.86 -0.67
N ILE A 206 2.13 13.24 -1.13
CA ILE A 206 3.19 13.80 -0.29
C ILE A 206 3.35 15.30 -0.57
N ASP A 207 3.48 16.09 0.49
CA ASP A 207 3.64 17.55 0.40
C ASP A 207 5.06 18.01 0.03
N SER A 208 5.97 17.06 -0.21
CA SER A 208 7.35 17.35 -0.64
C SER A 208 7.51 17.12 -2.14
N PRO A 209 8.07 18.08 -2.91
CA PRO A 209 8.40 17.87 -4.32
C PRO A 209 9.56 16.88 -4.51
N TYR A 210 10.24 16.49 -3.42
CA TYR A 210 11.37 15.57 -3.42
C TYR A 210 10.93 14.14 -3.05
N GLN A 211 11.57 13.15 -3.68
CA GLN A 211 11.22 11.73 -3.58
C GLN A 211 11.44 11.07 -2.19
N GLN A 212 11.62 11.80 -1.08
CA GLN A 212 11.81 11.17 0.23
C GLN A 212 11.09 11.93 1.35
N PRO A 213 10.40 11.24 2.28
CA PRO A 213 10.00 11.82 3.55
C PRO A 213 11.27 12.08 4.39
N HIS A 214 11.27 13.21 5.10
CA HIS A 214 12.23 13.47 6.17
C HIS A 214 11.99 12.55 7.36
#